data_AF-A0A1V5H4N0-F1
#
_entry.id   AF-A0A1V5H4N0-F1
#
_cell.length_a   1.000
_cell.length_b   1.000
_cell.length_c   1.000
_cell.angle_alpha   90.00
_cell.angle_beta   90.00
_cell.angle_gamma   90.00
#
_symmetry.space_group_name_H-M   'P 1'
#
loop_
_entity.id
_entity.type
_entity.pdbx_description
1 polymer ?
#
loop_
_entity_poly.entity_id
_entity_poly.type
_entity_poly.pdbx_seq_one_letter_code
_entity_poly.pdbx_strand_id
1 'polypeptide(L)'
;MAFALTHKDVHRLNRILQDLLDRSESTGCVVCDHSGYVLAQRGVDSQDPLVISALGAGVFAASRELARILGEDKFSAVFHQGERKSIFICAASLDVLLVVIFSNEASVGLVKLYAGPAADAVRGVLEDVRIRESTVQAPEHTFVLNLNEDVFVSQ
;
A
#
# COMPACT_ATOMS: atom_id res chain seq x y z
N MET A 1 -2.33 -4.07 9.54
CA MET A 1 -3.80 -4.28 9.44
C MET A 1 -4.03 -5.14 8.21
N ALA A 2 -4.76 -6.25 8.32
CA ALA A 2 -4.95 -7.16 7.19
C ALA A 2 -6.07 -6.65 6.27
N PHE A 3 -5.83 -6.61 4.96
CA PHE A 3 -6.85 -6.28 3.96
C PHE A 3 -7.43 -7.58 3.37
N ALA A 4 -8.75 -7.77 3.47
CA ALA A 4 -9.46 -8.86 2.80
C ALA A 4 -9.77 -8.50 1.33
N LEU A 5 -8.74 -8.59 0.49
CA LEU A 5 -8.83 -8.28 -0.93
C LEU A 5 -9.55 -9.40 -1.70
N THR A 6 -10.56 -9.02 -2.47
CA THR A 6 -11.18 -9.94 -3.44
C THR A 6 -10.39 -9.98 -4.74
N HIS A 7 -10.65 -10.98 -5.57
CA HIS A 7 -10.06 -11.05 -6.93
C HIS A 7 -10.36 -9.79 -7.77
N LYS A 8 -11.54 -9.19 -7.59
CA LYS A 8 -11.93 -7.93 -8.26
C LYS A 8 -11.06 -6.75 -7.79
N ASP A 9 -10.74 -6.68 -6.50
CA ASP A 9 -9.91 -5.61 -5.94
C ASP A 9 -8.47 -5.73 -6.44
N VAL A 10 -7.91 -6.94 -6.42
CA VAL A 10 -6.57 -7.22 -6.97
C VAL A 10 -6.50 -6.88 -8.46
N HIS A 11 -7.54 -7.19 -9.24
CA HIS A 11 -7.61 -6.77 -10.64
C HIS A 11 -7.66 -5.25 -10.84
N ARG A 12 -8.38 -4.52 -9.98
CA ARG A 12 -8.40 -3.05 -10.02
C ARG A 12 -7.02 -2.49 -9.71
N LEU A 13 -6.36 -2.97 -8.65
CA LEU A 13 -5.00 -2.59 -8.28
C LEU A 13 -4.02 -2.86 -9.42
N ASN A 14 -4.06 -4.06 -10.00
CA ASN A 14 -3.17 -4.43 -11.11
C ASN A 14 -3.36 -3.54 -12.35
N ARG A 15 -4.59 -3.07 -12.64
CA ARG A 15 -4.83 -2.11 -13.73
C ARG A 15 -4.22 -0.75 -13.45
N ILE A 16 -4.38 -0.24 -12.22
CA ILE A 16 -3.77 1.02 -11.79
C ILE A 16 -2.24 0.93 -11.90
N LEU A 17 -1.67 -0.17 -11.42
CA LEU A 17 -0.24 -0.41 -11.48
C LEU A 17 0.28 -0.53 -12.92
N GLN A 18 -0.47 -1.18 -13.81
CA GLN A 18 -0.11 -1.25 -15.23
C GLN A 18 -0.10 0.15 -15.88
N ASP A 19 -1.15 0.95 -15.68
CA ASP A 19 -1.21 2.32 -16.21
C ASP A 19 -0.05 3.18 -15.69
N LEU A 20 0.31 3.02 -14.41
CA LEU A 20 1.47 3.68 -13.83
C LEU A 20 2.77 3.28 -14.56
N LEU A 21 3.02 1.99 -14.78
CA LEU A 21 4.23 1.54 -15.48
C LEU A 21 4.29 2.13 -16.89
N ASP A 22 3.19 2.03 -17.64
CA ASP A 22 3.13 2.47 -19.03
C ASP A 22 3.35 3.99 -19.15
N ARG A 23 2.74 4.80 -18.27
CA ARG A 23 2.83 6.26 -18.34
C ARG A 23 4.14 6.81 -17.78
N SER A 24 4.74 6.14 -16.81
CA SER A 24 5.98 6.59 -16.17
C SER A 24 7.25 5.97 -16.75
N GLU A 25 7.11 5.04 -17.70
CA GLU A 25 8.21 4.23 -18.26
C GLU A 25 8.96 3.46 -17.15
N SER A 26 8.27 3.14 -16.06
CA SER A 26 8.85 2.42 -14.94
C SER A 26 8.95 0.93 -15.25
N THR A 27 9.94 0.28 -14.64
CA THR A 27 10.17 -1.16 -14.85
C THR A 27 9.34 -2.03 -13.92
N GLY A 28 8.99 -1.55 -12.72
CA GLY A 28 8.19 -2.32 -11.77
C GLY A 28 7.60 -1.47 -10.66
N CYS A 29 6.54 -1.98 -10.04
CA CYS A 29 5.86 -1.31 -8.95
C CYS A 29 5.18 -2.32 -8.01
N VAL A 30 5.06 -1.93 -6.74
CA VAL A 30 4.47 -2.73 -5.68
C VAL A 30 3.59 -1.84 -4.80
N VAL A 31 2.40 -2.32 -4.46
CA VAL A 31 1.60 -1.79 -3.35
C VAL A 31 1.82 -2.70 -2.15
N CYS A 32 2.24 -2.14 -1.04
CA CYS A 32 2.44 -2.87 0.20
C CYS A 32 1.86 -2.12 1.40
N ASP A 33 1.60 -2.83 2.49
CA ASP A 33 1.30 -2.19 3.77
C ASP A 33 2.57 -1.68 4.48
N HIS A 34 2.40 -0.95 5.58
CA HIS A 34 3.50 -0.41 6.38
C HIS A 34 4.39 -1.47 7.05
N SER A 35 3.99 -2.74 7.05
CA SER A 35 4.80 -3.87 7.53
C SER A 35 5.55 -4.57 6.38
N GLY A 36 5.37 -4.11 5.14
CA GLY A 36 5.99 -4.69 3.95
C GLY A 36 5.21 -5.85 3.33
N TYR A 37 3.98 -6.13 3.77
CA TYR A 37 3.16 -7.15 3.15
C TYR A 37 2.66 -6.68 1.78
N VAL A 38 2.87 -7.50 0.76
CA VAL A 38 2.53 -7.16 -0.64
C VAL A 38 1.04 -7.33 -0.88
N LEU A 39 0.38 -6.27 -1.35
CA LEU A 39 -1.04 -6.25 -1.72
C LEU A 39 -1.23 -6.47 -3.23
N ALA A 40 -0.37 -5.89 -4.05
CA ALA A 40 -0.36 -6.04 -5.51
C ALA A 40 1.00 -5.65 -6.09
N GLN A 41 1.35 -6.16 -7.27
CA GLN A 41 2.62 -5.84 -7.95
C GLN A 41 2.53 -5.96 -9.46
N ARG A 42 3.39 -5.24 -10.20
CA ARG A 42 3.59 -5.37 -11.66
C ARG A 42 5.05 -5.10 -12.04
N GLY A 43 5.56 -5.80 -13.06
CA GLY A 43 6.90 -5.56 -13.64
C GLY A 43 8.10 -5.88 -12.74
N VAL A 44 7.88 -6.45 -11.55
CA VAL A 44 8.95 -6.81 -10.63
C VAL A 44 9.50 -8.18 -11.03
N ASP A 45 10.42 -8.18 -12.00
CA ASP A 45 10.98 -9.41 -12.58
C ASP A 45 12.21 -9.92 -11.80
N SER A 46 13.28 -9.13 -11.77
CA SER A 46 14.58 -9.56 -11.23
C SER A 46 14.73 -9.36 -9.72
N GLN A 47 13.78 -8.68 -9.09
CA GLN A 47 13.83 -8.37 -7.67
C GLN A 47 12.74 -9.12 -6.93
N ASP A 48 12.98 -9.50 -5.68
CA ASP A 48 11.91 -10.08 -4.87
C ASP A 48 10.99 -8.96 -4.34
N PRO A 49 9.69 -8.95 -4.73
CA PRO A 49 8.73 -7.94 -4.28
C PRO A 49 8.51 -7.93 -2.77
N LEU A 50 8.66 -9.08 -2.08
CA LEU A 50 8.54 -9.17 -0.62
C LEU A 50 9.72 -8.45 0.04
N VAL A 51 10.93 -8.70 -0.44
CA VAL A 51 12.15 -8.06 0.07
C VAL A 51 12.11 -6.55 -0.17
N ILE A 52 11.75 -6.12 -1.38
CA ILE A 52 11.63 -4.70 -1.71
C ILE A 52 10.58 -4.01 -0.84
N SER A 53 9.44 -4.66 -0.61
CA SER A 53 8.37 -4.07 0.19
C SER A 53 8.74 -3.94 1.65
N ALA A 54 9.38 -4.95 2.24
CA ALA A 54 9.86 -4.90 3.63
C ALA A 54 10.91 -3.81 3.83
N LEU A 55 11.91 -3.73 2.94
CA LEU A 55 12.94 -2.69 3.00
C LEU A 55 12.35 -1.30 2.74
N GLY A 56 11.47 -1.17 1.74
CA GLY A 56 10.82 0.08 1.40
C GLY A 56 9.95 0.61 2.54
N ALA A 57 9.19 -0.27 3.20
CA ALA A 57 8.41 0.08 4.38
C ALA A 57 9.29 0.57 5.53
N GLY A 58 10.40 -0.11 5.82
CA GLY A 58 11.37 0.30 6.83
C GLY A 58 12.00 1.66 6.54
N VAL A 59 12.45 1.88 5.29
CA VAL A 59 13.02 3.16 4.82
C VAL A 59 12.00 4.29 4.96
N PHE A 60 10.75 4.06 4.54
CA PHE A 60 9.71 5.07 4.61
C PHE A 60 9.32 5.39 6.06
N ALA A 61 9.26 4.38 6.94
CA ALA A 61 9.00 4.57 8.36
C ALA A 61 10.11 5.41 9.03
N ALA A 62 11.38 5.11 8.77
CA ALA A 62 12.51 5.90 9.25
C ALA A 62 12.46 7.35 8.72
N SER A 63 12.08 7.53 7.45
CA SER A 63 11.90 8.84 6.85
C SER A 63 10.80 9.65 7.55
N ARG A 64 9.66 9.04 7.90
CA ARG A 64 8.61 9.71 8.69
C ARG A 64 9.08 10.15 10.06
N GLU A 65 9.95 9.38 10.70
CA GLU A 65 10.52 9.75 12.00
C GLU A 65 11.46 10.96 11.87
N LEU A 66 12.22 11.05 10.77
CA LEU A 66 13.00 12.26 10.46
C LEU A 66 12.11 13.48 10.27
N ALA A 67 10.98 13.35 9.56
CA ALA A 67 10.02 14.46 9.41
C ALA A 67 9.55 14.99 10.78
N ARG A 68 9.18 14.07 11.69
CA ARG A 68 8.77 14.40 13.06
C ARG A 68 9.87 15.15 13.83
N ILE A 69 11.12 14.70 13.73
CA ILE A 69 12.27 15.35 14.39
C ILE A 69 12.50 16.76 13.85
N LEU A 70 12.27 16.97 12.56
CA LEU A 70 12.43 18.28 11.91
C LEU A 70 11.24 19.22 12.09
N GLY A 71 10.14 18.75 12.71
CA GLY A 71 8.91 19.53 12.87
C GLY A 71 8.03 19.58 11.62
N GLU A 72 8.23 18.68 10.67
CA GLU A 72 7.40 18.52 9.49
C GLU A 72 6.21 17.59 9.78
N ASP A 73 5.05 17.86 9.17
CA ASP A 73 3.85 17.03 9.35
C ASP A 73 4.06 15.59 8.85
N LYS A 74 4.69 15.44 7.68
CA LYS A 74 5.07 14.16 7.06
C LYS A 74 5.96 14.37 5.84
N PHE A 75 6.88 13.44 5.60
CA PHE A 75 7.40 13.22 4.25
C PHE A 75 6.40 12.39 3.45
N SER A 76 5.96 12.92 2.31
CA SER A 76 4.97 12.29 1.43
C SER A 76 5.58 11.24 0.50
N ALA A 77 6.87 11.34 0.23
CA ALA A 77 7.62 10.45 -0.63
C ALA A 77 9.10 10.40 -0.26
N VAL A 78 9.75 9.32 -0.67
CA VAL A 78 11.19 9.08 -0.56
C VAL A 78 11.70 8.66 -1.94
N PHE A 79 12.85 9.18 -2.33
CA PHE A 79 13.51 8.86 -3.59
C PHE A 79 14.96 8.46 -3.32
N HIS A 80 15.37 7.30 -3.83
CA HIS A 80 16.77 6.91 -3.85
C HIS A 80 17.22 6.71 -5.28
N GLN A 81 18.27 7.44 -5.65
CA GLN A 81 18.89 7.35 -6.96
C GLN A 81 20.02 6.34 -6.94
N GLY A 82 19.99 5.37 -7.86
CA GLY A 82 21.12 4.51 -8.15
C GLY A 82 21.67 4.78 -9.56
N GLU A 83 22.83 4.21 -9.86
CA GLU A 83 23.47 4.38 -11.17
C GLU A 83 22.67 3.72 -12.31
N ARG A 84 22.03 2.57 -12.04
CA ARG A 84 21.28 1.79 -13.04
C ARG A 84 19.78 1.76 -12.78
N LYS A 85 19.39 1.66 -11.51
CA LYS A 85 17.98 1.65 -11.08
C LYS A 85 17.81 2.61 -9.92
N SER A 86 16.66 3.26 -9.92
CA SER A 86 16.21 4.13 -8.84
C SER A 86 14.89 3.61 -8.27
N ILE A 87 14.58 4.04 -7.05
CA ILE A 87 13.36 3.68 -6.35
C ILE A 87 12.67 4.93 -5.83
N PHE A 88 11.36 5.01 -6.06
CA PHE A 88 10.48 6.04 -5.53
C PHE A 88 9.42 5.36 -4.66
N ILE A 89 9.24 5.86 -3.45
CA ILE A 89 8.28 5.31 -2.47
C ILE A 89 7.39 6.45 -2.04
N CYS A 90 6.07 6.31 -2.16
CA CYS A 90 5.12 7.29 -1.66
C CYS A 90 3.98 6.63 -0.88
N ALA A 91 3.35 7.40 0.00
CA ALA A 91 2.18 6.92 0.73
C ALA A 91 0.92 6.97 -0.15
N ALA A 92 0.18 5.87 -0.24
CA ALA A 92 -1.18 5.84 -0.78
C ALA A 92 -2.21 6.17 0.32
N SER A 93 -1.95 5.68 1.54
CA SER A 93 -2.71 6.02 2.75
C SER A 93 -1.77 6.00 3.97
N LEU A 94 -2.31 6.11 5.18
CA LEU A 94 -1.51 6.02 6.42
C LEU A 94 -0.80 4.66 6.56
N ASP A 95 -1.44 3.60 6.08
CA ASP A 95 -1.02 2.21 6.30
C ASP A 95 -0.46 1.54 5.05
N VAL A 96 -0.40 2.25 3.91
CA VAL A 96 -0.15 1.66 2.59
C VAL A 96 0.80 2.53 1.79
N LEU A 97 1.79 1.88 1.19
CA LEU A 97 2.82 2.48 0.37
C LEU A 97 2.70 2.00 -1.08
N LEU A 98 3.07 2.88 -2.00
CA LEU A 98 3.34 2.56 -3.39
C LEU A 98 4.85 2.69 -3.62
N VAL A 99 5.46 1.60 -4.05
CA VAL A 99 6.87 1.50 -4.41
C VAL A 99 6.97 1.43 -5.93
N VAL A 100 7.84 2.23 -6.53
CA VAL A 100 8.08 2.28 -7.97
C VAL A 100 9.57 2.15 -8.25
N ILE A 101 9.92 1.24 -9.15
CA ILE A 101 11.27 0.88 -9.55
C ILE A 101 11.42 1.22 -11.02
N PHE A 102 12.43 2.01 -11.36
CA PHE A 102 12.65 2.46 -12.71
C PHE A 102 14.14 2.53 -13.02
N SER A 103 14.47 2.35 -14.29
CA SER A 103 15.84 2.47 -14.76
C SER A 103 16.23 3.94 -14.89
N ASN A 104 17.53 4.21 -15.05
CA ASN A 104 18.03 5.58 -15.20
C ASN A 104 17.66 6.21 -16.56
N GLU A 105 17.17 5.43 -17.53
CA GLU A 105 16.61 5.95 -18.77
C GLU A 105 15.22 6.58 -18.56
N ALA A 106 14.46 6.10 -17.57
CA ALA A 106 13.15 6.66 -17.23
C ALA A 106 13.28 8.00 -16.49
N SER A 107 12.43 8.96 -16.86
CA SER A 107 12.43 10.28 -16.24
C SER A 107 11.83 10.23 -14.83
N VAL A 108 12.62 10.58 -13.82
CA VAL A 108 12.14 10.79 -12.43
C VAL A 108 10.98 11.77 -12.36
N GLY A 109 10.89 12.72 -13.30
CA GLY A 109 9.78 13.66 -13.41
C GLY A 109 8.46 12.96 -13.77
N LEU A 110 8.48 12.02 -14.72
CA LEU A 110 7.29 11.23 -15.09
C LEU A 110 6.86 10.31 -13.95
N VAL A 111 7.80 9.67 -13.28
CA VAL A 111 7.51 8.85 -12.10
C VAL A 111 6.81 9.67 -11.02
N LYS A 112 7.35 10.85 -10.68
CA LYS A 112 6.73 11.73 -9.69
C LYS A 112 5.36 12.26 -10.13
N LEU A 113 5.19 12.56 -11.43
CA LEU A 113 3.94 13.05 -12.00
C LEU A 113 2.82 12.01 -11.90
N TYR A 114 3.12 10.74 -12.16
CA TYR A 114 2.10 9.68 -12.23
C TYR A 114 1.95 8.85 -10.96
N ALA A 115 2.95 8.82 -10.08
CA ALA A 115 2.85 8.08 -8.81
C ALA A 115 1.78 8.65 -7.87
N GLY A 116 1.60 9.98 -7.82
CA GLY A 116 0.55 10.61 -7.00
C GLY A 116 -0.87 10.17 -7.39
N PRO A 117 -1.29 10.39 -8.66
CA PRO A 117 -2.58 9.91 -9.14
C PRO A 117 -2.78 8.39 -8.99
N ALA A 118 -1.73 7.58 -9.20
CA ALA A 118 -1.81 6.14 -8.98
C ALA A 118 -2.02 5.79 -7.51
N ALA A 119 -1.32 6.47 -6.58
CA ALA A 119 -1.48 6.29 -5.14
C ALA A 119 -2.90 6.68 -4.67
N ASP A 120 -3.47 7.75 -5.24
CA ASP A 120 -4.86 8.15 -4.99
C ASP A 120 -5.87 7.12 -5.49
N ALA A 121 -5.65 6.57 -6.68
CA ALA A 121 -6.50 5.50 -7.22
C ALA A 121 -6.41 4.21 -6.39
N VAL A 122 -5.20 3.84 -5.94
CA VAL A 122 -5.00 2.72 -5.01
C VAL A 122 -5.76 2.96 -3.71
N ARG A 123 -5.68 4.16 -3.14
CA ARG A 123 -6.41 4.54 -1.92
C ARG A 123 -7.91 4.31 -2.09
N GLY A 124 -8.51 4.75 -3.21
CA GLY A 124 -9.94 4.54 -3.47
C GLY A 124 -10.35 3.07 -3.49
N VAL A 125 -9.51 2.18 -4.05
CA VAL A 125 -9.78 0.72 -4.01
C VAL A 125 -9.76 0.20 -2.57
N LEU A 126 -8.81 0.66 -1.75
CA LEU A 126 -8.66 0.20 -0.37
C LEU A 126 -9.73 0.77 0.56
N GLU A 127 -10.23 1.97 0.29
CA GLU A 127 -11.40 2.54 0.97
C GLU A 127 -12.65 1.69 0.69
N ASP A 128 -12.89 1.29 -0.56
CA ASP A 128 -13.99 0.37 -0.90
C ASP A 128 -13.88 -0.95 -0.13
N VAL A 129 -12.67 -1.51 -0.01
CA VAL A 129 -12.41 -2.74 0.76
C VAL A 129 -12.76 -2.53 2.24
N ARG A 130 -12.32 -1.44 2.85
CA ARG A 130 -12.59 -1.11 4.27
C ARG A 130 -14.09 -0.92 4.55
N ILE A 131 -14.82 -0.31 3.62
CA ILE A 131 -16.28 -0.13 3.75
C ILE A 131 -16.98 -1.49 3.76
N ARG A 132 -16.58 -2.41 2.87
CA ARG A 132 -17.10 -3.79 2.84
C ARG A 132 -16.80 -4.56 4.12
N GLU A 133 -15.59 -4.44 4.67
CA GLU A 133 -15.23 -5.10 5.94
C GLU A 133 -16.08 -4.59 7.12
N SER A 134 -16.28 -3.27 7.19
CA SER A 134 -17.10 -2.64 8.24
C SER A 134 -18.58 -3.05 8.19
N THR A 135 -19.11 -3.35 6.99
CA THR A 135 -20.49 -3.82 6.82
C THR A 135 -20.67 -5.30 7.18
N VAL A 136 -19.62 -6.11 7.04
CA VAL A 136 -19.61 -7.53 7.43
C VAL A 136 -19.39 -7.70 8.94
N GLN A 137 -18.78 -6.72 9.62
CA GLN A 137 -18.55 -6.72 11.07
C GLN A 137 -19.68 -6.06 11.91
N ALA A 138 -20.82 -5.70 11.31
CA ALA A 138 -22.01 -5.39 12.10
C ALA A 138 -22.43 -6.65 12.90
N PRO A 139 -22.60 -6.57 14.23
CA PRO A 139 -22.53 -7.76 15.09
C PRO A 139 -23.80 -8.61 14.97
N GLU A 140 -23.71 -9.74 14.27
CA GLU A 140 -24.56 -10.89 14.57
C GLU A 140 -23.94 -11.65 15.75
N HIS A 141 -24.57 -11.48 16.92
CA HIS A 141 -24.40 -12.24 18.15
C HIS A 141 -23.01 -12.21 18.82
N THR A 142 -22.77 -11.16 19.61
CA THR A 142 -21.88 -11.26 20.77
C THR A 142 -22.46 -12.30 21.74
N PHE A 143 -21.93 -13.52 21.72
CA PHE A 143 -22.18 -14.48 22.79
C PHE A 143 -21.39 -14.03 24.03
N VAL A 144 -22.11 -13.51 25.02
CA VAL A 144 -21.57 -13.28 26.35
C VAL A 144 -21.55 -14.64 27.06
N LEU A 145 -20.37 -15.27 27.14
CA LEU A 145 -20.16 -16.37 28.08
C LEU A 145 -20.09 -15.76 29.48
N ASN A 146 -21.20 -15.80 30.20
CA ASN A 146 -21.19 -15.52 31.63
C ASN A 146 -20.61 -16.75 32.33
N LEU A 147 -19.50 -16.58 33.06
CA LEU A 147 -18.80 -17.68 33.76
C LEU A 147 -19.57 -18.22 34.98
N ASN A 148 -20.82 -17.81 35.17
CA ASN A 148 -21.75 -18.39 36.14
C ASN A 148 -23.00 -18.81 35.38
N GLU A 149 -23.27 -20.11 35.42
CA GLU A 149 -24.35 -20.88 34.81
C GLU A 149 -25.68 -20.09 34.69
N ASP A 150 -26.13 -19.86 33.45
CA ASP A 150 -27.46 -20.24 32.94
C ASP A 150 -27.73 -19.56 31.59
N VAL A 151 -27.97 -20.37 30.56
CA VAL A 151 -28.31 -19.93 29.20
C VAL A 151 -29.83 -19.73 29.11
N PHE A 152 -30.29 -18.48 29.05
CA PHE A 152 -31.65 -18.17 28.61
C PHE A 152 -31.65 -17.20 27.42
N VAL A 153 -32.31 -17.64 26.35
CA VAL A 153 -32.61 -16.87 25.14
C VAL A 153 -33.83 -15.99 25.42
N SER A 154 -33.78 -14.68 25.18
CA SER A 154 -34.97 -13.82 25.16
C SER A 154 -35.54 -13.74 23.75
N GLN A 155 -36.87 -13.92 23.65
CA GLN A 155 -37.69 -13.57 22.49
C GLN A 155 -37.67 -12.07 22.19
#